data_AF-A0A967K763-F1
#
_entry.id   AF-A0A967K763-F1
#
_cell.length_a   1.000
_cell.length_b   1.000
_cell.length_c   1.000
_cell.angle_alpha   90.00
_cell.angle_beta   90.00
_cell.angle_gamma   90.00
#
_symmetry.space_group_name_H-M   'P 1'
#
loop_
_entity.id
_entity.type
_entity.pdbx_description
1 polymer ?
#
loop_
_entity_poly.entity_id
_entity_poly.type
_entity_poly.pdbx_seq_one_letter_code
_entity_poly.pdbx_strand_id
1 'polypeptide(L)'
;MRRLIAVTLMLVISSVVTGCATYYYQEGKTFDECAKDYGECYAEYEKYEDPDLVGKRGPDNYEGKFMDDCMKQRGNRIVSADELPLRVKRLHPDWFLKWRRGVAGTIDE
;
A
#
# COMPACT_ATOMS: atom_id res chain seq x y z
N MET A 1 19.06 -10.60 36.61
CA MET A 1 17.81 -11.08 35.97
C MET A 1 16.94 -9.95 35.40
N ARG A 2 16.51 -8.94 36.16
CA ARG A 2 15.71 -7.80 35.65
C ARG A 2 16.31 -7.07 34.43
N ARG A 3 17.63 -6.87 34.40
CA ARG A 3 18.33 -6.21 33.28
C ARG A 3 18.36 -7.06 31.99
N LEU A 4 18.41 -8.40 32.12
CA LEU A 4 18.38 -9.30 30.97
C LEU A 4 16.99 -9.31 30.33
N ILE A 5 15.93 -9.36 31.13
CA ILE A 5 14.54 -9.32 30.64
C ILE A 5 14.26 -8.03 29.86
N ALA A 6 14.75 -6.88 30.35
CA ALA A 6 14.58 -5.60 29.67
C ALA A 6 15.28 -5.56 28.30
N VAL A 7 16.50 -6.11 28.20
CA VAL A 7 17.25 -6.16 26.93
C VAL A 7 16.57 -7.11 25.94
N THR A 8 16.09 -8.27 26.39
CA THR A 8 15.37 -9.22 25.53
C THR A 8 14.05 -8.63 25.03
N LEU A 9 13.30 -7.90 25.88
CA LEU A 9 12.07 -7.23 25.45
C LEU A 9 12.33 -6.14 24.40
N MET A 10 13.41 -5.38 24.55
CA MET A 10 13.78 -4.30 23.63
C MET A 10 14.19 -4.82 22.25
N LEU A 11 14.89 -5.96 22.21
CA LEU A 11 15.23 -6.67 20.96
C LEU A 11 13.99 -7.20 20.23
N VAL A 12 13.00 -7.75 20.94
CA VAL A 12 11.76 -8.27 20.33
C VAL A 12 10.90 -7.14 19.75
N ILE A 13 10.83 -5.98 20.41
CA ILE A 13 10.09 -4.81 19.89
C ILE A 13 10.73 -4.26 18.61
N SER A 14 12.05 -4.38 18.47
CA SER A 14 12.79 -3.86 17.32
C SER A 14 12.61 -4.70 16.05
N SER A 15 12.20 -5.97 16.18
CA SER A 15 11.99 -6.89 15.04
C SER A 15 10.60 -6.82 14.38
N VAL A 16 9.67 -5.99 14.89
CA VAL A 16 8.28 -5.91 14.38
C VAL A 16 8.06 -4.71 13.43
N VAL A 17 9.11 -3.94 13.12
CA VAL A 17 8.95 -2.66 12.39
C VAL A 17 9.20 -2.76 10.88
N THR A 18 9.59 -3.92 10.39
CA THR A 18 9.89 -4.13 8.96
C THR A 18 8.65 -4.64 8.23
N GLY A 19 7.74 -3.75 7.87
CA GLY A 19 6.61 -4.10 7.00
C GLY A 19 5.38 -3.19 7.02
N CYS A 20 5.47 -1.90 7.37
CA CYS A 20 4.26 -1.05 7.39
C CYS A 20 3.73 -0.67 6.00
N ALA A 21 4.53 -0.83 4.94
CA ALA A 21 4.12 -0.44 3.58
C ALA A 21 3.54 -1.65 2.82
N THR A 22 2.35 -1.46 2.26
CA THR A 22 1.70 -2.41 1.35
C THR A 22 1.58 -1.80 -0.04
N TYR A 23 1.59 -2.63 -1.07
CA TYR A 23 1.59 -2.23 -2.47
C TYR A 23 0.56 -3.01 -3.27
N TYR A 24 -0.02 -2.36 -4.27
CA TYR A 24 -0.66 -3.05 -5.38
C TYR A 24 0.41 -3.56 -6.34
N TYR A 25 0.35 -4.84 -6.66
CA TYR A 25 1.31 -5.51 -7.54
C TYR A 25 0.61 -6.58 -8.38
N GLN A 26 0.99 -6.69 -9.64
CA GLN A 26 0.59 -7.79 -10.51
C GLN A 26 1.84 -8.33 -11.21
N GLU A 27 2.01 -9.65 -11.18
CA GLU A 27 3.12 -10.30 -11.84
C GLU A 27 2.95 -10.25 -13.36
N GLY A 28 4.04 -9.94 -14.08
CA GLY A 28 4.02 -9.77 -15.54
C GLY A 28 3.46 -8.42 -16.01
N LYS A 29 3.15 -7.50 -15.09
CA LYS A 29 2.68 -6.14 -15.41
C LYS A 29 3.74 -5.10 -15.05
N THR A 30 3.96 -4.16 -15.95
CA THR A 30 4.95 -3.11 -15.76
C THR A 30 4.52 -2.13 -14.68
N PHE A 31 5.48 -1.41 -14.10
CA PHE A 31 5.18 -0.34 -13.14
C PHE A 31 4.23 0.71 -13.71
N ASP A 32 4.40 1.10 -14.98
CA ASP A 32 3.58 2.15 -15.60
C ASP A 32 2.15 1.65 -15.84
N GLU A 33 1.96 0.38 -16.20
CA GLU A 33 0.63 -0.20 -16.31
C GLU A 33 -0.06 -0.34 -14.94
N CYS A 34 0.66 -0.78 -13.89
CA CYS A 34 0.13 -0.80 -12.52
C CYS A 34 -0.21 0.61 -12.02
N ALA A 35 0.62 1.61 -12.34
CA ALA A 35 0.38 3.01 -11.98
C ALA A 35 -0.81 3.60 -12.74
N LYS A 36 -0.99 3.20 -14.00
CA LYS A 36 -2.16 3.56 -14.80
C LYS A 36 -3.45 2.99 -14.21
N ASP A 37 -3.49 1.71 -13.86
CA ASP A 37 -4.64 1.11 -13.17
C ASP A 37 -4.99 1.89 -11.90
N TYR A 38 -3.97 2.20 -11.09
CA TYR A 38 -4.15 2.96 -9.86
C TYR A 38 -4.76 4.33 -10.13
N GLY A 39 -4.24 5.05 -11.13
CA GLY A 39 -4.79 6.34 -11.55
C GLY A 39 -6.21 6.26 -12.07
N GLU A 40 -6.54 5.23 -12.85
CA GLU A 40 -7.91 5.00 -13.32
C GLU A 40 -8.88 4.69 -12.18
N CYS A 41 -8.48 3.84 -11.23
CA CYS A 41 -9.27 3.54 -10.03
C CYS A 41 -9.47 4.77 -9.16
N TYR A 42 -8.44 5.61 -9.00
CA TYR A 42 -8.54 6.85 -8.24
C TYR A 42 -9.46 7.86 -8.93
N ALA A 43 -9.33 8.04 -10.24
CA ALA A 43 -10.22 8.90 -11.02
C ALA A 43 -11.67 8.41 -11.02
N GLU A 44 -11.89 7.10 -10.87
CA GLU A 44 -13.23 6.54 -10.68
C GLU A 44 -13.76 6.85 -9.27
N TYR A 45 -12.93 6.67 -8.24
CA TYR A 45 -13.24 7.06 -6.87
C TYR A 45 -13.64 8.54 -6.76
N GLU A 46 -12.92 9.45 -7.41
CA GLU A 46 -13.21 10.90 -7.40
C GLU A 46 -14.62 11.23 -7.93
N LYS A 47 -15.24 10.36 -8.73
CA LYS A 47 -16.64 10.54 -9.20
C LYS A 47 -17.67 10.27 -8.10
N TYR A 48 -17.31 9.48 -7.11
CA TYR A 48 -18.15 9.11 -5.97
C TYR A 48 -17.76 9.87 -4.69
N GLU A 49 -16.59 10.51 -4.69
CA GLU A 49 -16.09 11.28 -3.57
C GLU A 49 -16.96 12.53 -3.35
N ASP A 50 -17.44 12.68 -2.12
CA ASP A 50 -18.07 13.92 -1.67
C ASP A 50 -16.96 14.95 -1.38
N PRO A 51 -16.92 16.10 -2.08
CA PRO A 51 -15.92 17.15 -1.88
C PRO A 51 -15.77 17.60 -0.42
N ASP A 52 -16.85 17.53 0.37
CA ASP A 52 -16.87 17.96 1.78
C ASP A 52 -16.22 16.93 2.72
N LEU A 53 -15.97 15.71 2.22
CA LEU A 53 -15.36 14.59 2.92
C LEU A 53 -13.95 14.26 2.40
N VAL A 54 -13.49 14.90 1.32
CA VAL A 54 -12.13 14.74 0.75
C VAL A 54 -11.07 14.94 1.83
N GLY A 55 -10.22 13.94 2.04
CA GLY A 55 -9.14 13.97 3.02
C GLY A 55 -9.59 13.99 4.49
N LYS A 56 -10.90 14.01 4.77
CA LYS A 56 -11.42 13.75 6.11
C LYS A 56 -11.48 12.25 6.29
N ARG A 57 -10.91 11.79 7.39
CA ARG A 57 -10.99 10.41 7.84
C ARG A 57 -12.46 10.09 8.14
N GLY A 58 -13.21 9.66 7.13
CA GLY A 58 -14.48 8.99 7.35
C GLY A 58 -14.24 7.79 8.28
N PRO A 59 -15.11 7.51 9.25
CA PRO A 59 -14.93 6.39 10.19
C PRO A 59 -14.84 5.01 9.50
N ASP A 60 -15.13 4.95 8.20
CA ASP A 60 -15.31 3.76 7.39
C ASP A 60 -14.16 3.44 6.42
N ASN A 61 -13.15 4.32 6.28
CA ASN A 61 -12.05 4.18 5.31
C ASN A 61 -12.56 3.84 3.89
N TYR A 62 -13.58 4.58 3.44
CA TYR A 62 -14.26 4.31 2.16
C TYR A 62 -13.30 4.33 0.96
N GLU A 63 -12.44 5.36 0.88
CA GLU A 63 -11.40 5.48 -0.16
C GLU A 63 -10.55 4.22 -0.25
N GLY A 64 -10.01 3.75 0.89
CA GLY A 64 -9.20 2.55 0.92
C GLY A 64 -9.95 1.34 0.37
N LYS A 65 -11.19 1.10 0.83
CA LYS A 65 -12.00 -0.03 0.36
C LYS A 65 -12.32 0.05 -1.14
N PHE A 66 -12.66 1.23 -1.63
CA PHE A 66 -12.93 1.43 -3.06
C PHE A 66 -11.69 1.11 -3.90
N MET A 67 -10.54 1.66 -3.51
CA MET A 67 -9.27 1.42 -4.20
C MET A 67 -8.87 -0.06 -4.15
N ASP A 68 -9.06 -0.72 -3.00
CA ASP A 68 -8.81 -2.16 -2.84
C ASP A 68 -9.60 -2.98 -3.85
N ASP A 69 -10.91 -2.73 -3.94
CA ASP A 69 -11.82 -3.51 -4.75
C ASP A 69 -11.59 -3.24 -6.23
N CYS A 70 -11.39 -1.97 -6.62
CA CYS A 70 -11.06 -1.62 -8.00
C CYS A 70 -9.74 -2.25 -8.45
N MET A 71 -8.68 -2.14 -7.66
CA MET A 71 -7.38 -2.71 -8.01
C MET A 71 -7.42 -4.25 -8.10
N LYS A 72 -8.18 -4.91 -7.21
CA LYS A 72 -8.41 -6.37 -7.29
C LYS A 72 -9.16 -6.77 -8.56
N GLN A 73 -10.18 -6.01 -8.96
CA GLN A 73 -10.90 -6.25 -10.21
C GLN A 73 -10.00 -6.11 -11.44
N ARG A 74 -9.00 -5.22 -11.38
CA ARG A 74 -7.96 -5.06 -12.40
C ARG A 74 -6.89 -6.17 -12.38
N GLY A 75 -6.94 -7.08 -11.42
CA GLY A 75 -6.00 -8.21 -11.29
C GLY A 75 -4.79 -7.93 -10.39
N ASN A 76 -4.73 -6.76 -9.73
CA ASN A 76 -3.66 -6.45 -8.79
C ASN A 76 -3.92 -7.13 -7.45
N ARG A 77 -2.88 -7.72 -6.88
CA ARG A 77 -2.87 -8.21 -5.49
C ARG A 77 -2.22 -7.20 -4.56
N ILE A 78 -2.60 -7.29 -3.30
CA ILE A 78 -2.03 -6.49 -2.22
C ILE A 78 -0.90 -7.31 -1.62
N VAL A 79 0.30 -6.76 -1.63
CA VAL A 79 1.50 -7.43 -1.12
C VAL A 79 2.25 -6.51 -0.17
N SER A 80 2.93 -7.08 0.81
CA SER A 80 3.83 -6.33 1.68
C SER A 80 5.16 -6.02 0.98
N ALA A 81 5.93 -5.08 1.54
CA ALA A 81 7.21 -4.66 0.98
C ALA A 81 8.24 -5.81 0.80
N ASP A 82 8.14 -6.83 1.64
CA ASP A 82 9.00 -8.03 1.68
C ASP A 82 8.55 -9.13 0.70
N GLU A 83 7.29 -9.15 0.29
CA GLU A 83 6.77 -10.07 -0.74
C GLU A 83 7.08 -9.61 -2.17
N LEU A 84 7.51 -8.36 -2.34
CA LEU A 84 7.88 -7.82 -3.64
C LEU A 84 9.22 -8.39 -4.14
N PRO A 85 9.31 -8.77 -5.43
CA PRO A 85 10.60 -9.15 -6.02
C PRO A 85 11.64 -8.04 -5.90
N LEU A 86 12.93 -8.39 -5.83
CA LEU A 86 14.01 -7.41 -5.68
C LEU A 86 14.08 -6.40 -6.86
N ARG A 87 13.66 -6.83 -8.05
CA ARG A 87 13.72 -6.04 -9.31
C ARG A 87 12.35 -5.48 -9.69
N VAL A 88 11.74 -4.72 -8.81
CA VAL A 88 10.50 -3.98 -9.11
C VAL A 88 10.67 -2.51 -8.78
N LYS A 89 10.06 -1.65 -9.61
CA LYS A 89 9.93 -0.22 -9.31
C LYS A 89 8.74 -0.04 -8.37
N ARG A 90 8.89 0.88 -7.41
CA ARG A 90 7.91 1.11 -6.35
C ARG A 90 7.61 2.59 -6.21
N LEU A 91 6.32 2.90 -6.09
CA LEU A 91 5.83 4.16 -5.57
C LEU A 91 5.41 3.91 -4.13
N HIS A 92 6.11 4.55 -3.19
CA HIS A 92 5.77 4.41 -1.77
C HIS A 92 4.41 5.05 -1.47
N PRO A 93 3.61 4.44 -0.58
CA PRO A 93 2.41 5.09 -0.06
C PRO A 93 2.78 6.39 0.65
N ASP A 94 1.90 7.40 0.57
CA ASP A 94 2.08 8.63 1.31
C ASP A 94 2.08 8.32 2.82
N TRP A 95 3.16 8.71 3.51
CA TRP A 95 3.39 8.40 4.91
C TRP A 95 2.39 9.07 5.86
N PHE A 96 1.76 10.18 5.43
CA PHE A 96 0.67 10.82 6.16
C PHE A 96 -0.64 10.06 6.00
N LEU A 97 -0.83 9.39 4.86
CA LEU A 97 -2.06 8.67 4.50
C LEU A 97 -1.84 7.16 4.64
N LYS A 98 -1.63 6.68 5.87
CA LYS A 98 -1.32 5.26 6.18
C LYS A 98 -2.30 4.21 5.62
N TRP A 99 -3.50 4.62 5.21
CA TRP A 99 -4.48 3.74 4.56
C TRP A 99 -4.26 3.59 3.06
N ARG A 100 -3.57 4.55 2.42
CA ARG A 100 -3.17 4.43 1.01
C ARG A 100 -2.06 3.41 0.89
N ARG A 101 -2.18 2.59 -0.15
CA ARG A 101 -1.15 1.64 -0.54
C ARG A 101 -0.30 2.23 -1.67
N GLY A 102 0.94 1.78 -1.72
CA GLY A 102 1.83 2.09 -2.82
C GLY A 102 1.45 1.30 -4.08
N VAL A 103 2.20 1.53 -5.14
CA VAL A 103 2.10 0.78 -6.39
C VAL A 103 3.46 0.17 -6.69
N ALA A 104 3.50 -1.07 -7.15
CA ALA A 104 4.69 -1.75 -7.58
C ALA A 104 4.45 -2.49 -8.90
N GLY A 105 5.50 -2.60 -9.71
CA GLY A 105 5.46 -3.36 -10.96
C GLY A 105 6.85 -3.63 -11.51
N THR A 106 6.93 -4.49 -12.52
CA THR A 106 8.20 -4.82 -13.17
C THR A 106 8.77 -3.60 -13.87
N ILE A 107 10.11 -3.51 -13.88
CA ILE A 107 10.80 -2.53 -14.73
C ILE A 107 10.78 -3.15 -16.13
N ASP A 108 10.06 -2.54 -17.06
CA ASP A 108 10.22 -2.85 -18.48
C ASP A 108 11.64 -2.36 -18.87
N GLU A 109 12.42 -3.23 -19.50
CA GLU A 109 13.72 -2.87 -20.10
C GLU A 109 13.52 -2.12 -21.42
#